data_AF-A0A1R3GK44-F1
#
_entry.id   AF-A0A1R3GK44-F1
#
_cell.length_a   1.000
_cell.length_b   1.000
_cell.length_c   1.000
_cell.angle_alpha   90.00
_cell.angle_beta   90.00
_cell.angle_gamma   90.00
#
_symmetry.space_group_name_H-M   'P 1'
#
loop_
_entity.id
_entity.type
_entity.pdbx_description
1 polymer ?
#
loop_
_entity_poly.entity_id
_entity_poly.type
_entity_poly.pdbx_seq_one_letter_code
_entity_poly.pdbx_strand_id
1 'polypeptide(L)'
;MLRFFYNCTLFPPSLPSISCLEYNAKRSYVFIEGAIPEFDWNKYCESTVTFPVTDKAVEGVLRGGVEGALLEGFELTWHQPDVACQSCEGSGGFCGYSNNNYNLHNNFFCHCTDGKHSINCHDHKYNGGDLIEFGPNYTTTIIIGALLFGSLIMAATAFYFIQKKKRVALYKQVSQ
;
A
#
# COMPACT_ATOMS: atom_id res chain seq x y z
N MET A 1 6.44 20.38 -10.22
CA MET A 1 7.17 19.10 -10.08
C MET A 1 7.90 18.78 -11.37
N LEU A 2 8.91 17.90 -11.34
CA LEU A 2 9.53 17.35 -12.55
C LEU A 2 9.09 15.91 -12.75
N ARG A 3 8.73 15.56 -13.98
CA ARG A 3 8.36 14.19 -14.36
C ARG A 3 9.38 13.63 -15.34
N PHE A 4 10.02 12.54 -14.95
CA PHE A 4 11.02 11.82 -15.73
C PHE A 4 10.38 10.60 -16.39
N PHE A 5 10.76 10.36 -17.64
CA PHE A 5 10.35 9.24 -18.46
C PHE A 5 11.62 8.52 -18.93
N TYR A 6 11.86 7.33 -18.40
CA TYR A 6 13.10 6.60 -18.65
C TYR A 6 12.96 5.58 -19.78
N ASN A 7 14.04 5.43 -20.55
CA ASN A 7 14.23 4.31 -21.48
C ASN A 7 13.11 4.17 -22.53
N CYS A 8 12.62 5.30 -23.04
CA CYS A 8 11.57 5.35 -24.05
C CYS A 8 12.03 4.79 -25.39
N THR A 9 11.22 3.91 -25.98
CA THR A 9 11.48 3.27 -27.29
C THR A 9 10.88 4.04 -28.46
N LEU A 10 9.79 4.77 -28.20
CA LEU A 10 9.15 5.68 -29.13
C LEU A 10 8.95 7.02 -28.43
N PHE A 11 9.12 8.09 -29.17
CA PHE A 11 9.04 9.46 -28.67
C PHE A 11 8.77 10.42 -29.84
N PRO A 12 8.12 11.57 -29.58
CA PRO A 12 7.96 12.61 -30.58
C PRO A 12 9.31 13.11 -31.10
N PRO A 13 9.43 13.44 -32.41
CA PRO A 13 10.65 13.99 -32.98
C PRO A 13 10.96 15.37 -32.37
N SER A 14 12.23 15.76 -32.40
CA SER A 14 12.72 17.10 -31.99
C SER A 14 12.60 17.44 -30.51
N LEU A 15 12.31 16.47 -29.63
CA LEU A 15 12.38 16.67 -28.19
C LEU A 15 13.81 16.47 -27.67
N PRO A 16 14.34 17.38 -26.84
CA PRO A 16 15.65 17.20 -26.24
C PRO A 16 15.61 16.08 -25.20
N SER A 17 16.37 15.01 -25.45
CA SER A 17 16.58 13.93 -24.48
C SER A 17 17.68 14.27 -23.49
N ILE A 18 17.68 13.57 -22.34
CA ILE A 18 18.76 13.64 -21.36
C ILE A 18 19.96 12.88 -21.92
N SER A 19 20.98 13.59 -22.39
CA SER A 19 22.08 13.01 -23.18
C SER A 19 22.86 11.89 -22.48
N CYS A 20 23.04 11.95 -21.16
CA CYS A 20 23.74 10.91 -20.40
C CYS A 20 22.91 9.63 -20.16
N LEU A 21 21.61 9.65 -20.50
CA LEU A 21 20.68 8.53 -20.37
C LEU A 21 20.23 8.00 -21.74
N GLU A 22 21.02 8.25 -22.77
CA GLU A 22 20.82 7.70 -24.10
C GLU A 22 21.52 6.35 -24.22
N TYR A 23 20.76 5.29 -24.51
CA TYR A 23 21.30 3.95 -24.64
C TYR A 23 20.68 3.23 -25.83
N ASN A 24 21.50 2.93 -26.84
CA ASN A 24 21.05 2.43 -28.14
C ASN A 24 19.99 3.36 -28.76
N ALA A 25 18.81 2.82 -29.09
CA ALA A 25 17.66 3.58 -29.58
C ALA A 25 16.78 4.15 -28.46
N LYS A 26 17.06 3.82 -27.18
CA LYS A 26 16.27 4.30 -26.05
C LYS A 26 16.71 5.70 -25.64
N ARG A 27 15.73 6.54 -25.32
CA ARG A 27 15.93 7.92 -24.86
C ARG A 27 15.15 8.18 -23.58
N SER A 28 15.70 9.03 -22.72
CA SER A 28 15.02 9.46 -21.50
C SER A 28 14.72 10.94 -21.55
N TYR A 29 13.59 11.33 -20.99
CA TYR A 29 13.04 12.68 -21.05
C TYR A 29 12.61 13.17 -19.68
N VAL A 30 12.50 14.48 -19.55
CA VAL A 30 12.10 15.13 -18.31
C VAL A 30 11.41 16.43 -18.66
N PHE A 31 10.29 16.67 -17.98
CA PHE A 31 9.46 17.83 -18.20
C PHE A 31 8.97 18.39 -16.88
N ILE A 32 8.70 19.69 -16.88
CA ILE A 32 7.95 20.32 -15.81
C ILE A 32 6.50 19.86 -15.92
N GLU A 33 5.91 19.46 -14.79
CA GLU A 33 4.50 19.06 -14.74
C GLU A 33 3.60 20.22 -15.20
N GLY A 34 2.70 19.95 -16.15
CA GLY A 34 1.91 20.98 -16.86
C GLY A 34 2.50 21.39 -18.23
N ALA A 35 3.76 21.08 -18.52
CA ALA A 35 4.43 21.32 -19.80
C ALA A 35 4.86 20.01 -20.50
N ILE A 36 4.21 18.88 -20.16
CA ILE A 36 4.49 17.58 -20.76
C ILE A 36 3.81 17.51 -22.12
N PRO A 37 4.53 17.20 -23.22
CA PRO A 37 3.93 17.02 -24.54
C PRO A 37 2.89 15.90 -24.55
N GLU A 38 1.81 16.09 -25.32
CA GLU A 38 0.78 15.08 -25.52
C GLU A 38 1.36 13.88 -26.27
N PHE A 39 1.59 12.79 -25.53
CA PHE A 39 2.14 11.54 -26.03
C PHE A 39 1.87 10.42 -25.00
N ASP A 40 1.79 9.17 -25.46
CA ASP A 40 1.54 8.02 -24.60
C ASP A 40 2.84 7.52 -23.92
N TRP A 41 3.41 8.38 -23.07
CA TRP A 41 4.69 8.12 -22.42
C TRP A 41 4.69 6.83 -21.59
N ASN A 42 3.59 6.54 -20.89
CA ASN A 42 3.48 5.35 -20.04
C ASN A 42 3.54 4.04 -20.83
N LYS A 43 3.13 4.06 -22.11
CA LYS A 43 3.19 2.89 -22.99
C LYS A 43 4.58 2.67 -23.58
N TYR A 44 5.29 3.75 -23.88
CA TYR A 44 6.53 3.69 -24.65
C TYR A 44 7.80 3.80 -23.83
N CYS A 45 7.68 4.20 -22.57
CA CYS A 45 8.77 4.32 -21.59
C CYS A 45 8.68 3.23 -20.54
N GLU A 46 9.84 2.80 -20.05
CA GLU A 46 9.97 1.68 -19.12
C GLU A 46 9.54 2.05 -17.71
N SER A 47 9.83 3.29 -17.29
CA SER A 47 9.42 3.81 -16.00
C SER A 47 9.18 5.32 -16.05
N THR A 48 8.27 5.77 -15.19
CA THR A 48 7.95 7.18 -15.01
C THR A 48 8.07 7.52 -13.53
N VAL A 49 8.81 8.58 -13.22
CA VAL A 49 9.04 9.02 -11.84
C VAL A 49 8.75 10.51 -11.73
N THR A 50 8.05 10.92 -10.69
CA THR A 50 7.76 12.34 -10.42
C THR A 50 8.49 12.76 -9.16
N PHE A 51 9.21 13.88 -9.24
CA PHE A 51 9.95 14.44 -8.12
C PHE A 51 9.38 15.81 -7.74
N PRO A 52 9.11 16.04 -6.44
CA PRO A 52 8.84 17.39 -5.95
C PRO A 52 10.13 18.22 -6.11
N VAL A 53 9.99 19.43 -6.64
CA VAL A 53 11.08 20.39 -6.83
C VAL A 53 10.63 21.74 -6.33
N THR A 54 11.57 22.55 -5.84
CA THR A 54 11.32 23.93 -5.42
C THR A 54 11.13 24.84 -6.63
N ASP A 55 10.56 26.02 -6.42
CA ASP A 55 10.43 27.03 -7.48
C ASP A 55 11.79 27.45 -8.07
N LYS A 56 12.83 27.50 -7.23
CA LYS A 56 14.21 27.77 -7.66
C LYS A 56 14.74 26.68 -8.59
N ALA A 57 14.47 25.41 -8.27
CA ALA A 57 14.85 24.30 -9.14
C ALA A 57 14.11 24.35 -10.50
N VAL A 58 12.86 24.81 -10.53
CA VAL A 58 12.14 25.06 -11.79
C VAL A 58 12.82 26.16 -12.61
N GLU A 59 13.22 27.27 -11.98
CA GLU A 59 14.01 28.32 -12.64
C GLU A 59 15.35 27.77 -13.16
N GLY A 60 15.98 26.87 -12.39
CA GLY A 60 17.18 26.12 -12.79
C GLY A 60 16.97 25.35 -14.10
N VAL A 61 15.82 24.66 -14.25
CA VAL A 61 15.46 23.98 -15.52
C VAL A 61 15.43 24.96 -16.68
N LEU A 62 14.82 26.13 -16.50
CA LEU A 62 14.67 27.11 -17.57
C LEU A 62 16.00 27.74 -17.99
N ARG A 63 16.98 27.84 -17.07
CA ARG A 63 18.27 28.48 -17.33
C ARG A 63 19.33 27.53 -17.88
N GLY A 64 19.40 26.31 -17.37
CA GLY A 64 20.49 25.36 -17.64
C GLY A 64 20.01 23.94 -17.96
N GLY A 65 18.71 23.76 -18.21
CA GLY A 65 18.12 22.43 -18.31
C GLY A 65 18.14 21.71 -16.96
N VAL A 66 17.97 20.40 -17.00
CA VAL A 66 17.71 19.60 -15.79
C VAL A 66 18.87 19.60 -14.80
N GLU A 67 20.10 19.76 -15.30
CA GLU A 67 21.27 19.97 -14.46
C GLU A 67 21.10 21.17 -13.52
N GLY A 68 20.50 22.27 -13.99
CA GLY A 68 20.21 23.44 -13.18
C GLY A 68 19.25 23.13 -12.02
N ALA A 69 18.24 22.29 -12.24
CA ALA A 69 17.37 21.85 -11.14
C ALA A 69 18.10 20.93 -10.15
N LEU A 70 18.97 20.04 -10.65
CA LEU A 70 19.74 19.14 -9.80
C LEU A 70 20.71 19.88 -8.88
N LEU A 71 21.26 21.02 -9.33
CA LEU A 71 22.13 21.88 -8.52
C LEU A 71 21.39 22.62 -7.40
N GLU A 72 20.12 22.97 -7.60
CA GLU A 72 19.27 23.60 -6.58
C GLU A 72 18.77 22.58 -5.53
N GLY A 73 18.75 21.30 -5.88
CA GLY A 73 18.31 20.20 -5.00
C GLY A 73 16.79 19.99 -4.96
N PHE A 74 16.34 19.13 -4.04
CA PHE A 74 14.96 18.71 -3.91
C PHE A 74 14.40 19.03 -2.53
N GLU A 75 13.12 19.43 -2.47
CA GLU A 75 12.41 19.57 -1.22
C GLU A 75 11.87 18.21 -0.77
N LEU A 76 12.34 17.77 0.40
CA LEU A 76 11.86 16.54 1.02
C LEU A 76 10.86 16.92 2.11
N THR A 77 9.60 16.56 1.91
CA THR A 77 8.61 16.61 2.97
C THR A 77 8.68 15.32 3.77
N TRP A 78 9.19 15.39 4.99
CA TRP A 78 9.05 14.29 5.94
C TRP A 78 7.58 14.19 6.33
N HIS A 79 6.98 13.01 6.18
CA HIS A 79 5.65 12.79 6.72
C HIS A 79 5.69 13.04 8.23
N GLN A 80 4.61 13.60 8.78
CA GLN A 80 4.51 13.83 10.23
C GLN A 80 4.91 12.52 10.94
N PRO A 81 5.80 12.59 11.96
CA PRO A 81 6.24 11.38 12.63
C PRO A 81 5.01 10.63 13.12
N ASP A 82 4.96 9.34 12.83
CA ASP A 82 3.92 8.43 13.30
C ASP A 82 3.67 8.70 14.79
N VAL A 83 2.42 8.61 15.25
CA VAL A 83 2.09 8.75 16.67
C VAL A 83 2.99 7.85 17.53
N ALA A 84 3.36 6.68 17.02
CA ALA A 84 4.35 5.80 17.64
C ALA A 84 5.76 6.41 17.72
N CYS A 85 6.25 7.05 16.64
CA CYS A 85 7.54 7.73 16.63
C CYS A 85 7.57 8.93 17.59
N GLN A 86 6.50 9.75 17.61
CA GLN A 86 6.38 10.86 18.56
C GLN A 86 6.41 10.39 20.01
N SER A 87 5.73 9.28 20.31
CA SER A 87 5.74 8.66 21.64
C SER A 87 7.13 8.16 22.04
N CYS A 88 7.83 7.48 21.12
CA CYS A 88 9.20 7.03 21.32
C CYS A 88 10.16 8.18 21.60
N GLU A 89 10.19 9.19 20.73
CA GLU A 89 11.07 10.35 20.86
C GLU A 89 10.72 11.17 22.11
N GLY A 90 9.43 11.30 22.43
CA GLY A 90 8.95 11.95 23.66
C GLY A 90 9.40 11.24 24.95
N SER A 91 9.63 9.92 24.88
CA SER A 91 10.18 9.12 25.99
C SER A 91 11.72 9.10 26.05
N GLY A 92 12.40 9.81 25.15
CA GLY A 92 13.87 9.88 25.06
C GLY A 92 14.52 8.76 24.24
N GLY A 93 13.73 8.05 23.44
CA GLY A 93 14.21 7.03 22.51
C GLY A 93 14.40 7.56 21.08
N PHE A 94 14.92 6.70 20.20
CA PHE A 94 15.00 6.95 18.76
C PHE A 94 14.08 5.99 18.02
N CYS A 95 13.20 6.52 17.18
CA CYS A 95 12.25 5.69 16.45
C CYS A 95 12.91 5.01 15.24
N GLY A 96 12.54 3.77 14.95
CA GLY A 96 13.15 2.97 13.88
C GLY A 96 12.18 2.00 13.23
N TYR A 97 12.45 1.64 11.98
CA TYR A 97 11.65 0.69 11.20
C TYR A 97 12.54 -0.43 10.64
N SER A 98 12.10 -1.68 10.79
CA SER A 98 12.73 -2.86 10.19
C SER A 98 12.22 -3.07 8.76
N ASN A 99 13.09 -3.42 7.82
CA ASN A 99 12.70 -3.60 6.42
C ASN A 99 12.12 -5.00 6.11
N ASN A 100 11.77 -5.78 7.15
CA ASN A 100 11.54 -7.22 6.99
C ASN A 100 10.11 -7.62 6.61
N ASN A 101 9.13 -6.71 6.56
CA ASN A 101 7.77 -7.03 6.12
C ASN A 101 7.10 -5.86 5.37
N TYR A 102 6.17 -6.18 4.48
CA TYR A 102 5.36 -5.24 3.69
C TYR A 102 4.30 -4.46 4.52
N ASN A 103 4.27 -4.63 5.84
CA ASN A 103 3.34 -3.96 6.76
C ASN A 103 4.11 -3.00 7.69
N LEU A 104 3.98 -1.70 7.44
CA LEU A 104 4.71 -0.63 8.14
C LEU A 104 4.46 -0.63 9.66
N HIS A 105 3.27 -1.03 10.11
CA HIS A 105 2.88 -1.07 11.52
C HIS A 105 3.61 -2.16 12.34
N ASN A 106 3.99 -3.29 11.72
CA ASN A 106 4.67 -4.40 12.43
C ASN A 106 6.21 -4.30 12.38
N ASN A 107 6.72 -3.22 11.78
CA ASN A 107 8.14 -3.01 11.59
C ASN A 107 8.71 -1.92 12.49
N PHE A 108 7.84 -1.16 13.17
CA PHE A 108 8.24 -0.10 14.08
C PHE A 108 8.90 -0.68 15.34
N PHE A 109 9.94 -0.03 15.83
CA PHE A 109 10.49 -0.24 17.15
C PHE A 109 11.06 1.08 17.71
N CYS A 110 11.04 1.21 19.03
CA CYS A 110 11.68 2.32 19.72
C CYS A 110 13.04 1.87 20.27
N HIS A 111 14.10 2.59 19.94
CA HIS A 111 15.45 2.34 20.45
C HIS A 111 15.72 3.21 21.68
N CYS A 112 15.75 2.59 22.85
CA CYS A 112 15.97 3.22 24.14
C CYS A 112 17.34 2.86 24.70
N THR A 113 17.79 3.57 25.74
CA THR A 113 19.08 3.32 26.40
C THR A 113 19.21 1.90 26.95
N ASP A 114 18.09 1.26 27.28
CA ASP A 114 18.03 -0.08 27.84
C ASP A 114 17.71 -1.16 26.78
N GLY A 115 17.49 -0.78 25.52
CA GLY A 115 17.29 -1.72 24.41
C GLY A 115 16.14 -1.34 23.48
N LYS A 116 15.63 -2.33 22.73
CA LYS A 116 14.49 -2.14 21.83
C LYS A 116 13.17 -2.33 22.58
N HIS A 117 12.23 -1.41 22.34
CA HIS A 117 10.86 -1.42 22.85
C HIS A 117 9.86 -1.36 21.70
N SER A 118 8.61 -1.68 21.99
CA SER A 118 7.55 -1.72 20.98
C SER A 118 7.06 -0.32 20.58
N ILE A 119 6.80 0.58 21.54
CA ILE A 119 6.24 1.91 21.25
C ILE A 119 7.09 3.03 21.86
N ASN A 120 7.43 2.95 23.14
CA ASN A 120 8.21 3.97 23.85
C ASN A 120 9.11 3.37 24.95
N CYS A 121 9.95 4.18 25.58
CA CYS A 121 10.93 3.74 26.60
C CYS A 121 10.34 3.50 28.00
N HIS A 122 9.04 3.71 28.18
CA HIS A 122 8.31 3.34 29.40
C HIS A 122 7.60 1.98 29.27
N ASP A 123 7.58 1.40 28.08
CA ASP A 123 7.00 0.08 27.85
C ASP A 123 7.94 -1.04 28.32
N HIS A 124 7.47 -2.28 28.23
CA HIS A 124 8.32 -3.45 28.46
C HIS A 124 9.24 -3.68 27.26
N LYS A 125 10.50 -4.03 27.54
CA LYS A 125 11.49 -4.41 26.52
C LYS A 125 10.92 -5.48 25.60
N TYR A 126 11.07 -5.26 24.29
CA TYR A 126 10.65 -6.21 23.28
C TYR A 126 11.65 -7.38 23.23
N ASN A 127 11.30 -8.49 23.88
CA ASN A 127 12.00 -9.77 23.73
C ASN A 127 11.46 -10.41 22.44
N GLY A 128 12.19 -10.27 21.33
CA GLY A 128 11.74 -10.68 19.99
C GLY A 128 11.13 -12.07 19.94
N GLY A 129 9.79 -12.12 19.92
CA GLY A 129 9.02 -13.36 19.96
C GLY A 129 7.52 -13.17 20.18
N ASP A 130 7.08 -12.06 20.77
CA ASP A 130 5.66 -11.86 21.04
C ASP A 130 5.00 -11.03 19.93
N LEU A 131 4.36 -11.74 19.01
CA LEU A 131 3.44 -11.16 18.05
C LEU A 131 2.27 -10.60 18.86
N ILE A 132 2.25 -9.30 19.15
CA ILE A 132 1.02 -8.64 19.54
C ILE A 132 0.15 -8.63 18.29
N GLU A 133 -0.63 -9.70 18.14
CA GLU A 133 -1.72 -9.80 17.19
C GLU A 133 -2.72 -8.70 17.54
N PHE A 134 -2.58 -7.52 16.93
CA PHE A 134 -3.69 -6.57 16.80
C PHE A 134 -4.71 -7.17 15.82
N GLY A 135 -5.30 -8.30 16.21
CA GLY A 135 -6.47 -8.84 15.55
C GLY A 135 -7.62 -7.86 15.81
N PRO A 136 -8.28 -7.31 14.78
CA PRO A 136 -9.55 -6.63 15.00
C PRO A 136 -10.48 -7.63 15.67
N ASN A 137 -11.14 -7.26 16.76
CA ASN A 137 -12.10 -8.11 17.48
C ASN A 137 -13.25 -8.55 16.54
N TYR A 138 -13.08 -9.66 15.80
CA TYR A 138 -14.07 -10.22 14.86
C TYR A 138 -14.80 -11.45 15.43
N THR A 139 -14.58 -11.77 16.71
CA THR A 139 -15.06 -13.01 17.36
C THR A 139 -16.57 -13.04 17.62
N THR A 140 -17.31 -11.95 17.40
CA THR A 140 -18.75 -11.90 17.67
C THR A 140 -19.66 -12.20 16.46
N THR A 141 -19.13 -12.19 15.23
CA THR A 141 -19.99 -12.29 14.01
C THR A 141 -20.17 -13.72 13.51
N ILE A 142 -19.24 -14.64 13.82
CA ILE A 142 -19.28 -16.03 13.29
C ILE A 142 -20.33 -16.89 14.01
N ILE A 143 -20.59 -16.63 15.30
CA ILE A 143 -21.51 -17.43 16.12
C ILE A 143 -22.98 -17.24 15.65
N ILE A 144 -23.36 -16.04 15.22
CA ILE A 144 -24.74 -15.73 14.82
C ILE A 144 -25.10 -16.42 13.48
N GLY A 145 -24.13 -16.53 12.57
CA GLY A 145 -24.34 -17.20 11.27
C GLY A 145 -24.66 -18.69 11.42
N ALA A 146 -23.90 -19.41 12.25
CA ALA A 146 -24.06 -20.86 12.41
C ALA A 146 -25.44 -21.26 13.00
N LEU A 147 -26.00 -20.47 13.91
CA LEU A 147 -27.29 -20.75 14.53
C LEU A 147 -28.47 -20.59 13.55
N LEU A 148 -28.42 -19.55 12.70
CA LEU A 148 -29.51 -19.30 11.74
C LEU A 148 -29.53 -20.36 10.63
N PHE A 149 -28.36 -20.72 10.06
CA PHE A 149 -28.31 -21.73 9.00
C PHE A 149 -28.65 -23.14 9.50
N GLY A 150 -28.22 -23.51 10.72
CA GLY A 150 -28.55 -24.81 11.30
C GLY A 150 -30.06 -25.00 11.51
N SER A 151 -30.76 -23.95 11.98
CA SER A 151 -32.21 -24.01 12.20
C SER A 151 -33.02 -24.19 10.92
N LEU A 152 -32.63 -23.52 9.83
CA LEU A 152 -33.27 -23.62 8.51
C LEU A 152 -33.14 -25.03 7.91
N ILE A 153 -31.96 -25.65 8.01
CA ILE A 153 -31.69 -26.99 7.47
C ILE A 153 -32.53 -28.05 8.23
N MET A 154 -32.60 -27.95 9.55
CA MET A 154 -33.40 -28.87 10.37
C MET A 154 -34.91 -28.75 10.07
N ALA A 155 -35.42 -27.54 9.89
CA ALA A 155 -36.82 -27.33 9.51
C ALA A 155 -37.14 -27.88 8.11
N ALA A 156 -36.26 -27.64 7.12
CA ALA A 156 -36.45 -28.13 5.76
C ALA A 156 -36.43 -29.67 5.67
N THR A 157 -35.52 -30.32 6.40
CA THR A 157 -35.43 -31.79 6.45
C THR A 157 -36.67 -32.39 7.12
N ALA A 158 -37.11 -31.86 8.26
CA ALA A 158 -38.35 -32.31 8.91
C ALA A 158 -39.57 -32.15 8.00
N PHE A 159 -39.71 -31.00 7.32
CA PHE A 159 -40.79 -30.74 6.38
C PHE A 159 -40.77 -31.72 5.21
N TYR A 160 -39.59 -32.01 4.65
CA TYR A 160 -39.43 -33.01 3.59
C TYR A 160 -39.87 -34.41 4.02
N PHE A 161 -39.49 -34.85 5.23
CA PHE A 161 -39.91 -36.15 5.75
C PHE A 161 -41.43 -36.21 6.02
N ILE A 162 -42.03 -35.14 6.53
CA ILE A 162 -43.49 -35.05 6.72
C ILE A 162 -44.20 -35.14 5.36
N GLN A 163 -43.74 -34.39 4.36
CA GLN A 163 -44.27 -34.44 2.98
C GLN A 163 -44.15 -35.86 2.40
N LYS A 164 -42.99 -36.51 2.55
CA LYS A 164 -42.78 -37.89 2.10
C LYS A 164 -43.73 -38.86 2.80
N LYS A 165 -43.90 -38.77 4.11
CA LYS A 165 -44.84 -39.62 4.87
C LYS A 165 -46.28 -39.40 4.42
N LYS A 166 -46.70 -38.15 4.17
CA LYS A 166 -48.02 -37.83 3.61
C LYS A 166 -48.18 -38.43 2.21
N ARG A 167 -47.19 -38.29 1.32
CA ARG A 167 -47.24 -38.88 -0.04
C ARG A 167 -47.34 -40.40 -0.02
N VAL A 168 -46.58 -41.07 0.85
CA VAL A 168 -46.65 -42.54 1.01
C VAL A 168 -48.01 -42.99 1.56
N ALA A 169 -48.58 -42.26 2.54
CA ALA A 169 -49.91 -42.55 3.06
C ALA A 169 -51.01 -42.36 1.99
N LEU A 170 -50.88 -41.32 1.15
CA LEU A 170 -51.78 -41.06 0.03
C LEU A 170 -51.65 -42.14 -1.06
N TYR A 171 -50.43 -42.59 -1.37
CA TYR A 171 -50.20 -43.68 -2.31
C TYR A 171 -50.82 -45.00 -1.85
N LYS A 172 -50.82 -45.24 -0.52
CA LYS A 172 -51.43 -46.44 0.08
C LYS A 172 -52.96 -46.43 0.08
N GLN A 173 -53.60 -45.26 -0.02
CA GLN A 173 -55.06 -45.13 -0.15
C GLN A 173 -55.57 -45.24 -1.59
N VAL A 174 -54.69 -45.13 -2.60
CA VAL A 174 -55.07 -45.21 -4.02
C VAL A 174 -54.87 -46.63 -4.59
N SER A 175 -54.11 -47.51 -3.92
CA SER A 175 -53.84 -48.89 -4.39
C SER A 175 -54.70 -49.97 -3.72
N GLN A 176 -55.87 -49.62 -3.17
CA GLN A 176 -56.81 -50.58 -2.58
C GLN A 176 -58.20 -50.39 -3.18
#